data_AF-A0A3R7TM79-F1
#
_entry.id   AF-A0A3R7TM79-F1
#
_cell.length_a   1.000
_cell.length_b   1.000
_cell.length_c   1.000
_cell.angle_alpha   90.00
_cell.angle_beta   90.00
_cell.angle_gamma   90.00
#
_symmetry.space_group_name_H-M   'P 1'
#
loop_
_entity.id
_entity.type
_entity.pdbx_description
1 polymer ?
#
loop_
_entity_poly.entity_id
_entity_poly.type
_entity_poly.pdbx_seq_one_letter_code
_entity_poly.pdbx_strand_id
1 'polypeptide(L)'
;MTFSSSDETVDADGVVTTVSAGEAVISAVKAGDDAFLESNIATYDIVAELREQPLLAFESGLVQLIFGEKVPANALTGGAGKGAVTYKIDDGSIDTISADGVVTAVAPGFTFVSAVKAADGTFGPSNTANYELLISEESAECVFDQSAWDDCELSQ
;
A
#
# COMPACT_ATOMS: atom_id res chain seq x y z
N MET A 1 -5.21 43.85 -7.07
CA MET A 1 -4.96 43.04 -5.87
C MET A 1 -4.00 41.96 -6.30
N THR A 2 -2.99 41.65 -5.50
CA THR A 2 -2.06 40.56 -5.77
C THR A 2 -2.33 39.43 -4.80
N PHE A 3 -2.42 38.21 -5.31
CA PHE A 3 -2.59 36.98 -4.54
C PHE A 3 -1.31 36.14 -4.67
N SER A 4 -0.84 35.57 -3.57
CA SER A 4 0.30 34.66 -3.55
C SER A 4 -0.04 33.46 -2.67
N SER A 5 0.34 32.26 -3.11
CA SER A 5 0.28 31.02 -2.34
C SER A 5 1.60 30.25 -2.46
N SER A 6 1.91 29.39 -1.49
CA SER A 6 3.08 28.52 -1.54
C SER A 6 2.83 27.25 -2.36
N ASP A 7 1.59 26.74 -2.40
CA ASP A 7 1.27 25.40 -2.94
C ASP A 7 -0.03 25.36 -3.79
N GLU A 8 -0.57 26.53 -4.15
CA GLU A 8 -1.86 26.70 -4.82
C GLU A 8 -1.77 27.74 -5.92
N THR A 9 -2.72 27.66 -6.85
CA THR A 9 -2.89 28.69 -7.87
C THR A 9 -4.12 29.53 -7.54
N VAL A 10 -3.95 30.85 -7.59
CA VAL A 10 -5.06 31.82 -7.48
C VAL A 10 -5.19 32.52 -8.82
N ASP A 11 -6.37 32.51 -9.42
CA ASP A 11 -6.63 33.18 -10.69
C ASP A 11 -6.95 34.68 -10.52
N ALA A 12 -7.15 35.39 -11.63
CA ALA A 12 -7.42 36.82 -11.65
C ALA A 12 -8.76 37.21 -10.98
N ASP A 13 -9.68 36.25 -10.84
CA ASP A 13 -10.98 36.42 -10.20
C ASP A 13 -10.96 36.04 -8.71
N GLY A 14 -9.80 35.59 -8.20
CA GLY A 14 -9.61 35.18 -6.81
C GLY A 14 -10.06 33.75 -6.52
N VAL A 15 -10.25 32.91 -7.56
CA VAL A 15 -10.55 31.49 -7.38
C VAL A 15 -9.27 30.75 -7.03
N VAL A 16 -9.30 30.00 -5.93
CA VAL A 16 -8.19 29.18 -5.48
C VAL A 16 -8.38 27.74 -5.95
N THR A 17 -7.36 27.19 -6.62
CA THR A 17 -7.29 25.76 -6.96
C THR A 17 -6.17 25.11 -6.18
N THR A 18 -6.52 24.10 -5.39
CA THR A 18 -5.56 23.30 -4.62
C THR A 18 -4.82 22.33 -5.54
N VAL A 19 -3.49 22.29 -5.44
CA VAL A 19 -2.64 21.45 -6.30
C VAL A 19 -2.23 20.16 -5.57
N SER A 20 -2.08 20.22 -4.26
CA SER A 20 -1.82 19.09 -3.37
C SER A 20 -2.50 19.27 -2.01
N ALA A 21 -2.55 18.22 -1.21
CA ALA A 21 -2.87 18.36 0.21
C ALA A 21 -1.79 19.18 0.92
N GLY A 22 -2.19 19.95 1.93
CA GLY A 22 -1.33 20.89 2.63
C GLY A 22 -2.10 22.05 3.24
N GLU A 23 -1.36 22.92 3.91
CA GLU A 23 -1.85 24.19 4.41
C GLU A 23 -1.29 25.32 3.57
N ALA A 24 -2.11 26.31 3.29
CA ALA A 24 -1.70 27.48 2.55
C ALA A 24 -2.36 28.75 3.04
N VAL A 25 -1.66 29.85 2.84
CA VAL A 25 -2.10 31.17 3.27
C VAL A 25 -2.21 32.06 2.05
N ILE A 26 -3.44 32.45 1.73
CA ILE A 26 -3.69 33.46 0.70
C ILE A 26 -3.54 34.83 1.32
N SER A 27 -2.65 35.65 0.78
CA SER A 27 -2.47 37.04 1.18
C SER A 27 -2.99 37.99 0.10
N ALA A 28 -3.75 39.01 0.49
CA ALA A 28 -4.27 40.03 -0.40
C ALA A 28 -3.86 41.44 0.07
N VAL A 29 -3.33 42.23 -0.86
CA VAL A 29 -3.01 43.65 -0.67
C VAL A 29 -3.65 44.47 -1.78
N LYS A 30 -4.24 45.61 -1.39
CA LYS A 30 -4.64 46.66 -2.33
C LYS A 30 -3.55 47.73 -2.32
N ALA A 31 -2.82 47.83 -3.43
CA ALA A 31 -1.84 48.89 -3.64
C ALA A 31 -2.50 50.27 -3.47
N GLY A 32 -1.74 51.19 -2.89
CA GLY A 32 -2.14 52.60 -2.79
C GLY A 32 -2.22 53.26 -4.17
N ASP A 33 -2.78 54.46 -4.19
CA ASP A 33 -2.82 55.37 -5.33
C ASP A 33 -2.48 56.80 -4.91
N ASP A 34 -2.64 57.77 -5.80
CA ASP A 34 -2.31 59.18 -5.52
C ASP A 34 -3.14 59.80 -4.37
N ALA A 35 -4.26 59.18 -4.01
CA ALA A 35 -5.17 59.65 -2.96
C ALA A 35 -5.14 58.78 -1.69
N PHE A 36 -4.71 57.51 -1.77
CA PHE A 36 -4.79 56.56 -0.67
C PHE A 36 -3.49 55.76 -0.48
N LEU A 37 -3.13 55.54 0.79
CA LEU A 37 -2.03 54.63 1.16
C LEU A 37 -2.41 53.18 0.87
N GLU A 38 -1.39 52.32 0.76
CA GLU A 38 -1.55 50.87 0.64
C GLU A 38 -2.35 50.29 1.84
N SER A 39 -3.16 49.27 1.56
CA SER A 39 -3.95 48.58 2.58
C SER A 39 -3.10 47.62 3.43
N ASN A 40 -3.56 47.33 4.64
CA ASN A 40 -3.02 46.22 5.43
C ASN A 40 -3.20 44.89 4.70
N ILE A 41 -2.31 43.94 4.96
CA ILE A 41 -2.39 42.57 4.43
C ILE A 41 -3.60 41.87 5.06
N ALA A 42 -4.51 41.38 4.23
CA ALA A 42 -5.55 40.44 4.64
C ALA A 42 -5.11 39.02 4.30
N THR A 43 -5.30 38.07 5.22
CA THR A 43 -4.93 36.67 5.04
C THR A 43 -6.12 35.74 5.15
N TYR A 44 -6.07 34.60 4.47
CA TYR A 44 -7.04 33.51 4.55
C TYR A 44 -6.32 32.16 4.47
N ASP A 45 -6.57 31.30 5.46
CA ASP A 45 -5.96 29.98 5.54
C ASP A 45 -6.81 28.94 4.81
N ILE A 46 -6.16 28.09 4.03
CA ILE A 46 -6.74 26.98 3.29
C ILE A 46 -6.07 25.71 3.77
N VAL A 47 -6.88 24.71 4.08
CA VAL A 47 -6.41 23.36 4.42
C VAL A 47 -6.99 22.41 3.39
N ALA A 48 -6.10 21.74 2.65
CA ALA A 48 -6.44 20.68 1.73
C ALA A 48 -6.01 19.34 2.34
N GLU A 49 -6.98 18.45 2.55
CA GLU A 49 -6.72 17.12 3.12
C GLU A 49 -6.61 16.05 2.04
N LEU A 50 -5.82 15.01 2.32
CA LEU A 50 -5.78 13.81 1.49
C LEU A 50 -7.08 13.00 1.68
N ARG A 51 -7.54 12.38 0.59
CA ARG A 51 -8.71 11.51 0.60
C ARG A 51 -8.36 10.14 1.18
N GLU A 52 -9.33 9.50 1.82
CA GLU A 52 -9.19 8.09 2.20
C GLU A 52 -9.22 7.16 0.99
N GLN A 53 -8.45 6.06 1.06
CA GLN A 53 -8.48 4.99 0.07
C GLN A 53 -9.57 3.95 0.41
N PRO A 54 -10.14 3.24 -0.59
CA PRO A 54 -10.90 2.02 -0.35
C PRO A 54 -10.07 0.99 0.42
N LEU A 55 -10.72 0.21 1.27
CA LEU A 55 -10.06 -0.83 2.07
C LEU A 55 -9.26 -1.79 1.17
N LEU A 56 -7.99 -1.94 1.51
CA LEU A 56 -7.09 -2.90 0.91
C LEU A 56 -7.37 -4.27 1.54
N ALA A 57 -7.58 -5.30 0.70
CA ALA A 57 -7.88 -6.65 1.15
C ALA A 57 -7.33 -7.70 0.18
N PHE A 58 -6.80 -8.78 0.73
CA PHE A 58 -6.44 -9.96 -0.05
C PHE A 58 -7.68 -10.77 -0.43
N GLU A 59 -7.64 -11.44 -1.58
CA GLU A 59 -8.73 -12.28 -2.08
C GLU A 59 -8.96 -13.50 -1.16
N SER A 60 -7.87 -14.14 -0.72
CA SER A 60 -7.92 -15.22 0.26
C SER A 60 -7.35 -14.80 1.62
N GLY A 61 -8.06 -15.14 2.70
CA GLY A 61 -7.59 -14.93 4.07
C GLY A 61 -6.59 -15.98 4.56
N LEU A 62 -6.58 -17.16 3.94
CA LEU A 62 -5.64 -18.25 4.20
C LEU A 62 -5.11 -18.80 2.88
N VAL A 63 -3.79 -18.94 2.76
CA VAL A 63 -3.12 -19.60 1.65
C VAL A 63 -2.36 -20.80 2.21
N GLN A 64 -2.48 -21.94 1.53
CA GLN A 64 -1.79 -23.17 1.89
C GLN A 64 -0.81 -23.54 0.78
N LEU A 65 0.43 -23.86 1.16
CA LEU A 65 1.52 -24.23 0.27
C LEU A 65 2.14 -25.54 0.70
N ILE A 66 2.61 -26.29 -0.28
CA ILE A 66 3.52 -27.41 -0.02
C ILE A 66 4.95 -26.88 -0.15
N PHE A 67 5.82 -27.27 0.77
CA PHE A 67 7.23 -26.90 0.73
C PHE A 67 7.87 -27.30 -0.62
N GLY A 68 8.62 -26.38 -1.22
CA GLY A 68 9.19 -26.56 -2.56
C GLY A 68 8.34 -26.02 -3.71
N GLU A 69 7.06 -25.68 -3.46
CA GLU A 69 6.22 -25.03 -4.45
C GLU A 69 6.39 -23.52 -4.49
N LYS A 70 6.12 -22.95 -5.67
CA LYS A 70 5.98 -21.51 -5.88
C LYS A 70 4.55 -21.24 -6.32
N VAL A 71 3.85 -20.40 -5.57
CA VAL A 71 2.49 -20.00 -5.91
C VAL A 71 2.43 -18.60 -6.51
N PRO A 72 1.40 -18.32 -7.33
CA PRO A 72 1.09 -16.95 -7.72
C PRO A 72 0.76 -16.09 -6.50
N ALA A 73 0.93 -14.77 -6.65
CA ALA A 73 0.57 -13.81 -5.62
C ALA A 73 -0.92 -13.92 -5.26
N ASN A 74 -1.24 -13.88 -3.97
CA ASN A 74 -2.62 -13.72 -3.50
C ASN A 74 -3.14 -12.37 -3.98
N ALA A 75 -4.20 -12.37 -4.79
CA ALA A 75 -4.67 -11.15 -5.42
C ALA A 75 -5.07 -10.12 -4.36
N LEU A 76 -4.67 -8.88 -4.60
CA LEU A 76 -4.94 -7.77 -3.70
C LEU A 76 -5.96 -6.84 -4.36
N THR A 77 -7.03 -6.51 -3.62
CA THR A 77 -8.14 -5.69 -4.08
C THR A 77 -8.27 -4.42 -3.23
N GLY A 78 -8.93 -3.42 -3.79
CA GLY A 78 -9.08 -2.10 -3.15
C GLY A 78 -7.91 -1.16 -3.43
N GLY A 79 -7.72 -0.18 -2.53
CA GLY A 79 -6.77 0.90 -2.73
C GLY A 79 -7.17 1.90 -3.82
N ALA A 80 -6.56 3.08 -3.81
CA ALA A 80 -6.75 4.11 -4.82
C ALA A 80 -5.46 4.91 -5.05
N GLY A 81 -5.40 5.63 -6.17
CA GLY A 81 -4.26 6.47 -6.49
C GLY A 81 -3.02 5.69 -7.00
N LYS A 82 -1.92 6.44 -7.09
CA LYS A 82 -0.64 6.06 -7.71
C LYS A 82 0.40 5.57 -6.70
N GLY A 83 0.10 5.56 -5.40
CA GLY A 83 1.02 5.06 -4.38
C GLY A 83 1.45 3.60 -4.62
N ALA A 84 2.69 3.24 -4.31
CA ALA A 84 3.18 1.88 -4.50
C ALA A 84 2.58 0.92 -3.45
N VAL A 85 2.43 -0.36 -3.82
CA VAL A 85 2.09 -1.43 -2.88
C VAL A 85 3.39 -2.06 -2.38
N THR A 86 3.50 -2.26 -1.07
CA THR A 86 4.63 -2.93 -0.42
C THR A 86 4.13 -4.13 0.36
N TYR A 87 4.75 -5.27 0.12
CA TYR A 87 4.49 -6.51 0.85
C TYR A 87 5.54 -6.75 1.93
N LYS A 88 5.12 -7.37 3.03
CA LYS A 88 5.99 -7.78 4.13
C LYS A 88 5.51 -9.11 4.70
N ILE A 89 6.47 -9.99 4.97
CA ILE A 89 6.28 -11.22 5.73
C ILE A 89 6.63 -11.00 7.20
N ASP A 90 6.11 -11.85 8.08
CA ASP A 90 6.43 -11.80 9.50
C ASP A 90 7.73 -12.56 9.82
N ASP A 91 7.90 -13.77 9.28
CA ASP A 91 9.06 -14.63 9.52
C ASP A 91 9.76 -15.09 8.23
N GLY A 92 10.89 -14.45 7.93
CA GLY A 92 11.73 -14.78 6.76
C GLY A 92 12.44 -16.13 6.80
N SER A 93 12.35 -16.87 7.92
CA SER A 93 12.83 -18.26 7.99
C SER A 93 11.83 -19.27 7.43
N ILE A 94 10.55 -18.88 7.32
CA ILE A 94 9.45 -19.73 6.82
C ILE A 94 9.18 -19.42 5.34
N ASP A 95 9.18 -18.16 4.94
CA ASP A 95 8.88 -17.75 3.57
C ASP A 95 9.69 -16.53 3.11
N THR A 96 9.62 -16.24 1.81
CA THR A 96 10.09 -14.97 1.22
C THR A 96 9.03 -14.42 0.28
N ILE A 97 8.96 -13.10 0.13
CA ILE A 97 8.03 -12.44 -0.78
C ILE A 97 8.77 -11.49 -1.73
N SER A 98 8.38 -11.51 -3.01
CA SER A 98 8.87 -10.56 -4.01
C SER A 98 8.15 -9.21 -3.93
N ALA A 99 8.66 -8.21 -4.65
CA ALA A 99 7.99 -6.91 -4.80
C ALA A 99 6.61 -7.03 -5.48
N ASP A 100 6.40 -8.06 -6.30
CA ASP A 100 5.12 -8.35 -6.98
C ASP A 100 4.16 -9.19 -6.11
N GLY A 101 4.51 -9.46 -4.85
CA GLY A 101 3.68 -10.24 -3.91
C GLY A 101 3.76 -11.75 -4.12
N VAL A 102 4.75 -12.25 -4.88
CA VAL A 102 4.93 -13.68 -5.11
C VAL A 102 5.67 -14.30 -3.93
N VAL A 103 5.05 -15.29 -3.31
CA VAL A 103 5.60 -16.00 -2.13
C VAL A 103 6.39 -17.23 -2.57
N THR A 104 7.52 -17.46 -1.90
CA THR A 104 8.34 -18.67 -2.03
C THR A 104 8.53 -19.30 -0.66
N ALA A 105 8.20 -20.59 -0.53
CA ALA A 105 8.38 -21.35 0.70
C ALA A 105 9.88 -21.58 1.00
N VAL A 106 10.29 -21.37 2.25
CA VAL A 106 11.65 -21.60 2.76
C VAL A 106 11.68 -22.75 3.77
N ALA A 107 10.64 -22.87 4.59
CA ALA A 107 10.46 -23.99 5.51
C ALA A 107 8.97 -24.23 5.78
N PRO A 108 8.57 -25.46 6.16
CA PRO A 108 7.24 -25.72 6.70
C PRO A 108 6.98 -24.87 7.96
N GLY A 109 5.77 -24.38 8.11
CA GLY A 109 5.42 -23.51 9.22
C GLY A 109 4.18 -22.67 8.95
N PHE A 110 3.90 -21.77 9.89
CA PHE A 110 2.79 -20.83 9.81
C PHE A 110 3.34 -19.41 9.98
N THR A 111 2.94 -18.50 9.09
CA THR A 111 3.41 -17.12 9.05
C THR A 111 2.29 -16.21 8.55
N PHE A 112 2.50 -14.90 8.64
CA PHE A 112 1.58 -13.90 8.12
C PHE A 112 2.24 -13.09 7.02
N VAL A 113 1.44 -12.75 6.02
CA VAL A 113 1.83 -11.82 4.96
C VAL A 113 0.93 -10.60 5.04
N SER A 114 1.55 -9.44 4.92
CA SER A 114 0.92 -8.13 5.01
C SER A 114 1.21 -7.29 3.78
N ALA A 115 0.29 -6.41 3.43
CA ALA A 115 0.47 -5.41 2.38
C ALA A 115 -0.09 -4.05 2.79
N VAL A 116 0.60 -2.98 2.36
CA VAL A 116 0.14 -1.60 2.47
C VAL A 116 0.33 -0.90 1.12
N LYS A 117 -0.54 0.06 0.82
CA LYS A 117 -0.39 0.97 -0.31
C LYS A 117 -0.05 2.36 0.22
N ALA A 118 1.04 2.91 -0.27
CA ALA A 118 1.52 4.23 0.13
C ALA A 118 0.52 5.33 -0.25
N ALA A 119 0.64 6.48 0.44
CA ALA A 119 -0.04 7.69 0.06
C ALA A 119 0.46 8.23 -1.29
N ASP A 120 -0.32 9.13 -1.90
CA ASP A 120 0.09 9.99 -2.99
C ASP A 120 -0.42 11.43 -2.79
N GLY A 121 -0.32 12.30 -3.80
CA GLY A 121 -0.78 13.69 -3.69
C GLY A 121 -2.30 13.89 -3.55
N THR A 122 -3.10 12.82 -3.69
CA THR A 122 -4.57 12.86 -3.62
C THR A 122 -5.11 12.00 -2.48
N PHE A 123 -4.50 10.86 -2.21
CA PHE A 123 -4.95 9.87 -1.24
C PHE A 123 -3.93 9.64 -0.12
N GLY A 124 -4.42 9.49 1.11
CA GLY A 124 -3.61 9.07 2.26
C GLY A 124 -3.14 7.62 2.13
N PRO A 125 -2.35 7.09 3.08
CA PRO A 125 -1.95 5.68 3.06
C PRO A 125 -3.16 4.75 3.25
N SER A 126 -3.11 3.53 2.72
CA SER A 126 -4.16 2.53 2.96
C SER A 126 -4.08 1.95 4.38
N ASN A 127 -5.09 1.16 4.76
CA ASN A 127 -4.95 0.19 5.84
C ASN A 127 -3.90 -0.88 5.50
N THR A 128 -3.48 -1.64 6.51
CA THR A 128 -2.75 -2.88 6.33
C THR A 128 -3.72 -4.02 6.04
N ALA A 129 -3.53 -4.70 4.92
CA ALA A 129 -4.18 -5.97 4.61
C ALA A 129 -3.29 -7.13 5.06
N ASN A 130 -3.87 -8.21 5.60
CA ASN A 130 -3.13 -9.38 6.03
C ASN A 130 -3.81 -10.67 5.56
N TYR A 131 -3.03 -11.73 5.39
CA TYR A 131 -3.53 -13.10 5.28
C TYR A 131 -2.59 -14.08 5.99
N GLU A 132 -3.15 -15.25 6.32
CA GLU A 132 -2.44 -16.37 6.93
C GLU A 132 -1.78 -17.25 5.87
N LEU A 133 -0.54 -17.64 6.09
CA LEU A 133 0.18 -18.55 5.22
C LEU A 133 0.58 -19.80 6.00
N LEU A 134 0.11 -20.95 5.52
CA LEU A 134 0.48 -22.26 6.06
C LEU A 134 1.30 -23.01 5.02
N ILE A 135 2.49 -23.44 5.40
CA ILE A 135 3.40 -24.24 4.57
C ILE A 135 3.49 -25.62 5.20
N SER A 136 3.02 -26.64 4.50
CA SER A 136 3.12 -28.03 4.92
C SER A 136 4.31 -28.71 4.27
N GLU A 137 4.79 -29.78 4.89
CA GLU A 137 5.64 -30.76 4.21
C GLU A 137 4.82 -31.51 3.17
N GLU A 138 5.49 -31.99 2.13
CA GLU A 138 4.88 -32.93 1.19
C GLU A 138 4.64 -34.25 1.91
N SER A 139 3.40 -34.76 1.87
CA SER A 139 3.08 -36.05 2.48
C SER A 139 3.57 -37.18 1.59
N ALA A 140 4.63 -37.87 1.99
CA ALA A 140 5.00 -39.15 1.39
C ALA A 140 4.21 -40.29 2.05
N GLU A 141 3.43 -41.04 1.28
CA GLU A 141 2.81 -42.28 1.74
C GLU A 141 3.76 -43.46 1.42
N CYS A 142 4.31 -44.19 2.41
CA CYS A 142 5.00 -45.47 2.14
C CYS A 142 3.92 -46.54 1.88
N VAL A 143 3.88 -47.06 0.65
CA VAL A 143 3.05 -48.21 0.30
C VAL A 143 3.87 -49.48 0.57
N PHE A 144 3.35 -50.36 1.42
CA PHE A 144 3.97 -51.66 1.67
C PHE A 144 3.67 -52.60 0.49
N ASP A 145 4.69 -52.93 -0.32
CA ASP A 145 4.58 -54.02 -1.29
C ASP A 145 4.77 -55.36 -0.56
N GLN A 146 3.68 -56.11 -0.36
CA GLN A 146 3.73 -57.42 0.30
C GLN A 146 4.39 -58.53 -0.56
N SER A 147 4.82 -58.23 -1.80
CA SER A 147 5.37 -59.22 -2.71
C SER A 147 6.88 -59.49 -2.53
N ALA A 148 7.60 -58.67 -1.77
CA ALA A 148 9.00 -58.91 -1.41
C ALA A 148 9.28 -58.39 0.01
N TRP A 149 9.96 -59.21 0.82
CA TRP A 149 10.50 -58.78 2.13
C TRP A 149 11.79 -57.96 1.93
N ASP A 150 11.80 -57.04 0.97
CA ASP A 150 12.93 -56.16 0.66
C ASP A 150 12.43 -54.71 0.61
N ASP A 151 13.02 -53.89 1.50
CA ASP A 151 13.07 -52.42 1.60
C ASP A 151 11.84 -51.56 1.20
N CYS A 152 11.44 -50.64 2.11
CA CYS A 152 10.58 -49.50 1.77
C CYS A 152 11.41 -48.57 0.86
N GLU A 153 11.19 -48.62 -0.46
CA GLU A 153 11.66 -47.58 -1.36
C GLU A 153 10.69 -46.39 -1.32
N LEU A 154 11.21 -45.22 -0.94
CA LEU A 154 10.50 -43.96 -1.03
C LEU A 154 10.33 -43.59 -2.51
N SER A 155 9.09 -43.58 -3.02
CA SER A 155 8.82 -42.95 -4.31
C SER A 155 8.79 -41.43 -4.14
N GLN A 156 9.72 -40.75 -4.82
CA GLN A 156 9.69 -39.29 -5.04
C GLN A 156 8.50 -38.88 -5.90
#